data_AF-A0A7W1QLN4-F1
#
_entry.id   AF-A0A7W1QLN4-F1
#
_cell.length_a   1.000
_cell.length_b   1.000
_cell.length_c   1.000
_cell.angle_alpha   90.00
_cell.angle_beta   90.00
_cell.angle_gamma   90.00
#
_symmetry.space_group_name_H-M   'P 1'
#
loop_
_entity.id
_entity.type
_entity.pdbx_description
1 polymer ?
#
loop_
_entity_poly.entity_id
_entity_poly.type
_entity_poly.pdbx_seq_one_letter_code
_entity_poly.pdbx_strand_id
1 'polypeptide(L)'
;MPISPEILKQVKAIELRTRGLVGSLFAGEYRSVFRGQGMEFAEVRAYEHGDDFRSIDWNVSARLASPFVKTFTEERELTLMLVVDQSGSTRFGEPVTKAALSVEIAAVLALAAAHHNDRVGALLFSDTVERVIPPRKGRRHALRVIRDLVAFQPAGRRTNL
;
A
#
# COMPACT_ATOMS: atom_id res chain seq x y z
N MET A 1 -7.96 -24.79 3.44
CA MET A 1 -6.93 -25.47 4.24
C MET A 1 -7.06 -25.01 5.68
N PRO A 2 -7.07 -25.93 6.66
CA PRO A 2 -6.99 -25.57 8.06
C PRO A 2 -5.66 -24.85 8.32
N ILE A 3 -5.74 -23.69 8.98
CA ILE A 3 -4.58 -22.83 9.23
C ILE A 3 -3.83 -23.38 10.44
N SER A 4 -2.52 -23.58 10.34
CA SER A 4 -1.73 -24.04 11.49
C SER A 4 -1.56 -22.92 12.53
N PRO A 5 -1.57 -23.23 13.83
CA PRO A 5 -1.26 -22.27 14.88
C PRO A 5 0.10 -21.58 14.70
N GLU A 6 1.05 -22.29 14.10
CA GLU A 6 2.40 -21.78 13.81
C GLU A 6 2.37 -20.62 12.80
N ILE A 7 1.60 -20.75 11.71
CA ILE A 7 1.43 -19.67 10.72
C ILE A 7 0.82 -18.43 11.38
N LEU A 8 -0.18 -18.61 12.25
CA LEU A 8 -0.80 -17.48 12.96
C LEU A 8 0.20 -16.78 13.88
N LYS A 9 1.05 -17.55 14.57
CA LYS A 9 2.12 -17.00 15.42
C LYS A 9 3.14 -16.22 14.60
N GLN A 10 3.55 -16.75 13.45
CA GLN A 10 4.48 -16.08 12.53
C GLN A 10 3.90 -14.78 11.97
N VAL A 11 2.64 -14.80 11.48
CA VAL A 11 1.95 -13.59 11.00
C VAL A 11 1.87 -12.54 12.10
N LYS A 12 1.53 -12.94 13.33
CA LYS A 12 1.46 -12.02 14.47
C LYS A 12 2.83 -11.44 14.84
N ALA A 13 3.89 -12.24 14.76
CA ALA A 13 5.26 -11.78 15.01
C ALA A 13 5.72 -10.77 13.94
N ILE A 14 5.40 -11.02 12.66
CA ILE A 14 5.67 -10.10 11.55
C ILE A 14 4.89 -8.78 11.74
N GLU A 15 3.60 -8.88 12.06
CA GLU A 15 2.73 -7.73 12.31
C GLU A 15 3.28 -6.83 13.44
N LEU A 16 3.71 -7.43 14.56
CA LEU A 16 4.27 -6.69 15.69
C LEU A 16 5.59 -5.99 15.35
N ARG A 17 6.52 -6.69 14.67
CA ARG A 17 7.80 -6.12 14.22
C ARG A 17 7.59 -4.97 13.24
N THR A 18 6.65 -5.15 12.32
CA THR A 18 6.33 -4.19 11.27
C THR A 18 5.64 -2.94 11.80
N ARG A 19 4.84 -3.04 12.86
CA ARG A 19 4.03 -1.93 13.39
C ARG A 19 4.88 -0.70 13.75
N GLY A 20 6.07 -0.92 14.33
CA GLY A 20 7.00 0.17 14.65
C GLY A 20 7.55 0.85 13.40
N LEU A 21 7.98 0.06 12.41
CA LEU A 21 8.54 0.54 11.14
C LEU A 21 7.52 1.35 10.34
N VAL A 22 6.27 0.89 10.27
CA VAL A 22 5.19 1.61 9.57
C VAL A 22 4.91 2.96 10.25
N GLY A 23 4.92 2.97 11.58
CA GLY A 23 4.72 4.20 12.35
C GLY A 23 5.86 5.21 12.20
N SER A 24 7.11 4.78 12.06
CA SER A 24 8.26 5.69 11.99
C SER A 24 8.61 6.14 10.57
N LEU A 25 8.56 5.24 9.58
CA LEU A 25 8.94 5.54 8.19
C LEU A 25 7.90 6.40 7.46
N PHE A 26 6.64 6.33 7.87
CA PHE A 26 5.53 6.97 7.16
C PHE A 26 4.85 8.09 7.98
N ALA A 27 5.48 8.57 9.05
CA ALA A 27 4.99 9.68 9.88
C ALA A 27 5.06 11.08 9.21
N GLY A 28 5.29 11.17 7.90
CA GLY A 28 5.40 12.46 7.21
C GLY A 28 5.64 12.44 5.71
N GLU A 29 5.99 11.28 5.13
CA GLU A 29 6.39 11.20 3.71
C GLU A 29 5.41 10.38 2.87
N TYR A 30 4.28 11.01 2.56
CA TYR A 30 3.60 10.77 1.27
C TYR A 30 2.97 12.09 0.79
N ARG A 31 3.80 13.14 0.70
CA ARG A 31 3.45 14.33 -0.08
C ARG A 31 3.51 13.92 -1.56
N SER A 32 2.34 13.73 -2.15
CA SER A 32 2.15 13.38 -3.56
C SER A 32 2.87 14.38 -4.47
N VAL A 33 3.88 13.90 -5.20
CA VAL A 33 4.60 14.71 -6.21
C VAL A 33 3.89 14.65 -7.58
N PHE A 34 2.65 14.13 -7.66
CA PHE A 34 1.97 13.93 -8.95
C PHE A 34 0.48 14.22 -8.91
N ARG A 35 0.06 15.11 -9.83
CA ARG A 35 -1.30 15.63 -10.03
C ARG A 35 -2.16 14.66 -10.84
N GLY A 36 -3.40 14.44 -10.43
CA GLY A 36 -4.48 14.05 -11.35
C GLY A 36 -5.87 14.22 -10.75
N GLN A 37 -6.82 13.44 -11.26
CA GLN A 37 -8.16 13.94 -11.55
C GLN A 37 -9.25 13.58 -10.51
N GLY A 38 -8.90 13.36 -9.24
CA GLY A 38 -9.87 13.23 -8.13
C GLY A 38 -10.02 14.55 -7.36
N MET A 39 -11.23 15.08 -7.17
CA MET A 39 -11.44 16.36 -6.48
C MET A 39 -12.29 16.18 -5.22
N GLU A 40 -11.68 16.16 -4.02
CA GLU A 40 -12.39 16.47 -2.77
C GLU A 40 -12.16 17.94 -2.39
N PHE A 41 -13.18 18.63 -1.88
CA PHE A 41 -13.04 20.02 -1.43
C PHE A 41 -12.13 20.10 -0.20
N ALA A 42 -11.05 20.87 -0.29
CA ALA A 42 -10.07 21.01 0.78
C ALA A 42 -10.36 22.23 1.66
N GLU A 43 -10.38 23.41 1.05
CA GLU A 43 -10.54 24.68 1.73
C GLU A 43 -10.88 25.79 0.73
N VAL A 44 -11.12 27.00 1.25
CA VAL A 44 -11.30 28.21 0.44
C VAL A 44 -10.17 29.16 0.77
N ARG A 45 -9.41 29.57 -0.24
CA ARG A 45 -8.31 30.53 -0.08
C ARG A 45 -8.50 31.77 -0.93
N ALA A 46 -7.83 32.86 -0.57
CA ALA A 46 -7.83 34.07 -1.38
C ALA A 46 -7.28 33.76 -2.78
N TYR A 47 -7.90 34.36 -3.80
CA TYR A 47 -7.46 34.26 -5.18
C TYR A 47 -6.07 34.88 -5.35
N GLU A 48 -5.21 34.19 -6.08
CA GLU A 48 -3.91 34.68 -6.51
C GLU A 48 -3.86 34.76 -8.04
N HIS A 49 -3.01 35.65 -8.55
CA HIS A 49 -2.87 35.81 -9.99
C HIS A 49 -2.33 34.52 -10.63
N GLY A 50 -3.11 33.93 -11.54
CA GLY A 50 -2.81 32.64 -12.17
C GLY A 50 -3.78 31.52 -11.80
N ASP A 51 -4.67 31.76 -10.83
CA ASP A 51 -5.74 30.81 -10.50
C ASP A 51 -6.81 30.74 -11.60
N ASP A 52 -7.37 29.54 -11.81
CA ASP A 52 -8.47 29.35 -12.76
C ASP A 52 -9.74 30.03 -12.25
N PHE A 53 -10.26 30.99 -13.01
CA PHE A 53 -11.49 31.71 -12.70
C PHE A 53 -12.71 30.80 -12.49
N ARG A 54 -12.71 29.57 -13.04
CA ARG A 54 -13.78 28.58 -12.83
C ARG A 54 -13.82 28.01 -11.42
N SER A 55 -12.70 28.11 -10.69
CA SER A 55 -12.58 27.63 -9.31
C SER A 55 -13.06 28.64 -8.26
N ILE A 56 -13.48 29.85 -8.69
CA ILE A 56 -13.94 30.91 -7.79
C ILE A 56 -15.22 30.47 -7.06
N ASP A 57 -15.20 30.56 -5.72
CA ASP A 57 -16.40 30.46 -4.90
C ASP A 57 -17.08 31.83 -4.83
N TRP A 58 -18.09 32.04 -5.67
CA TRP A 58 -18.83 33.31 -5.71
C TRP A 58 -19.61 33.60 -4.41
N ASN A 59 -20.02 32.59 -3.64
CA ASN A 59 -20.75 32.80 -2.39
C ASN A 59 -19.81 33.33 -1.30
N VAL A 60 -18.64 32.72 -1.15
CA VAL A 60 -17.63 33.20 -0.19
C VAL A 60 -17.08 34.55 -0.63
N SER A 61 -16.84 34.71 -1.94
CA SER A 61 -16.31 35.96 -2.49
C SER A 61 -17.27 37.14 -2.28
N ALA A 62 -18.57 36.92 -2.47
CA ALA A 62 -19.59 37.94 -2.21
C ALA A 62 -19.69 38.33 -0.72
N ARG A 63 -19.54 37.36 0.19
CA ARG A 63 -19.61 37.60 1.64
C ARG A 63 -18.39 38.34 2.18
N LEU A 64 -17.20 38.07 1.64
CA LEU A 64 -15.93 38.64 2.09
C LEU A 64 -15.46 39.84 1.24
N ALA A 65 -16.24 40.23 0.22
CA ALA A 65 -15.95 41.33 -0.70
C ALA A 65 -14.55 41.25 -1.36
N SER A 66 -14.04 40.03 -1.54
CA SER A 66 -12.74 39.74 -2.16
C SER A 66 -12.81 38.39 -2.88
N PRO A 67 -12.09 38.14 -3.98
CA PRO A 67 -12.18 36.88 -4.70
C PRO A 67 -11.51 35.72 -3.93
N PHE A 68 -12.23 34.61 -3.81
CA PHE A 68 -11.77 33.37 -3.18
C PHE A 68 -11.95 32.18 -4.12
N VAL A 69 -11.00 31.25 -4.10
CA VAL A 69 -11.00 30.03 -4.91
C VAL A 69 -11.15 28.79 -4.03
N LYS A 70 -11.87 27.79 -4.54
CA LYS A 70 -11.96 26.47 -3.93
C LYS A 70 -10.67 25.72 -4.23
N THR A 71 -9.94 25.35 -3.18
CA THR A 71 -8.85 24.39 -3.28
C THR A 71 -9.42 22.99 -3.12
N PHE A 72 -9.03 22.09 -4.01
CA PHE A 72 -9.43 20.68 -3.96
C PHE A 72 -8.19 19.84 -3.60
N THR A 73 -8.33 18.91 -2.66
CA THR A 73 -7.32 17.90 -2.35
C THR A 73 -7.68 16.64 -3.12
N GLU A 74 -6.69 16.06 -3.79
CA GLU A 74 -6.85 14.80 -4.50
C GLU A 74 -6.68 13.63 -3.51
N GLU A 75 -7.76 12.92 -3.20
CA GLU A 75 -7.65 11.60 -2.57
C GLU A 75 -7.28 10.59 -3.66
N ARG A 76 -6.01 10.21 -3.74
CA ARG A 76 -5.59 9.08 -4.59
C ARG A 76 -5.55 7.82 -3.76
N GLU A 77 -6.35 6.85 -4.20
CA GLU A 77 -6.23 5.48 -3.77
C GLU A 77 -5.13 4.78 -4.58
N LEU A 78 -3.99 4.49 -3.96
CA LEU A 78 -2.94 3.70 -4.59
C LEU A 78 -3.31 2.22 -4.54
N THR A 79 -2.84 1.48 -5.55
CA THR A 79 -2.95 0.02 -5.58
C THR A 79 -1.56 -0.57 -5.58
N LEU A 80 -1.15 -1.15 -4.45
CA LEU A 80 0.10 -1.88 -4.29
C LEU A 80 -0.08 -3.33 -4.76
N MET A 81 0.64 -3.73 -5.80
CA MET A 81 0.72 -5.13 -6.24
C MET A 81 2.08 -5.70 -5.88
N LEU A 82 2.11 -6.63 -4.92
CA LEU A 82 3.34 -7.29 -4.48
C LEU A 82 3.65 -8.49 -5.38
N VAL A 83 4.76 -8.44 -6.13
CA VAL A 83 5.19 -9.57 -6.97
C VAL A 83 6.37 -10.24 -6.27
N VAL A 84 6.16 -11.45 -5.75
CA VAL A 84 7.12 -12.12 -4.86
C VAL A 84 7.58 -13.44 -5.48
N ASP A 85 8.89 -13.52 -5.74
CA ASP A 85 9.57 -14.75 -6.17
C ASP A 85 9.65 -15.71 -4.98
N GLN A 86 9.11 -16.92 -5.16
CA GLN A 86 9.14 -18.01 -4.18
C GLN A 86 9.82 -19.27 -4.73
N SER A 87 10.66 -19.13 -5.75
CA SER A 87 11.41 -20.22 -6.36
C SER A 87 12.46 -20.86 -5.45
N GLY A 88 13.10 -21.93 -5.94
CA GLY A 88 14.21 -22.57 -5.22
C GLY A 88 15.40 -21.62 -4.99
N SER A 89 15.58 -20.62 -5.86
CA SER A 89 16.68 -19.66 -5.74
C SER A 89 16.56 -18.73 -4.52
N THR A 90 15.39 -18.62 -3.89
CA THR A 90 15.20 -17.76 -2.72
C THR A 90 15.46 -18.47 -1.39
N ARG A 91 15.79 -19.77 -1.43
CA ARG A 91 15.95 -20.61 -0.23
C ARG A 91 17.32 -20.53 0.43
N PHE A 92 18.27 -19.77 -0.12
CA PHE A 92 19.58 -19.56 0.48
C PHE A 92 19.63 -18.30 1.34
N GLY A 93 20.59 -18.28 2.28
CA GLY A 93 20.85 -17.16 3.20
C GLY A 93 20.88 -17.62 4.65
N GLU A 94 21.91 -17.20 5.38
CA GLU A 94 22.04 -17.35 6.84
C GLU A 94 22.28 -15.96 7.46
N PRO A 95 21.68 -15.64 8.60
CA PRO A 95 20.76 -16.45 9.40
C PRO A 95 19.31 -16.48 8.85
N VAL A 96 19.00 -15.67 7.83
CA VAL A 96 17.66 -15.53 7.24
C VAL A 96 17.74 -15.78 5.74
N THR A 97 16.82 -16.58 5.21
CA THR A 97 16.75 -16.86 3.77
C THR A 97 16.16 -15.69 3.00
N LYS A 98 16.47 -15.56 1.71
CA LYS A 98 15.87 -14.52 0.85
C LYS A 98 14.34 -14.61 0.81
N ALA A 99 13.78 -15.82 0.83
CA ALA A 99 12.34 -16.05 0.89
C ALA A 99 11.72 -15.51 2.19
N ALA A 100 12.35 -15.75 3.34
CA ALA A 100 11.87 -15.23 4.61
C ALA A 100 11.95 -13.69 4.64
N LEU A 101 13.04 -13.12 4.11
CA LEU A 101 13.22 -11.67 4.02
C LEU A 101 12.21 -11.02 3.06
N SER A 102 11.93 -11.63 1.90
CA SER A 102 10.97 -11.10 0.92
C SER A 102 9.55 -11.06 1.50
N VAL A 103 9.17 -12.10 2.26
CA VAL A 103 7.89 -12.13 2.99
C VAL A 103 7.81 -11.03 4.05
N GLU A 104 8.89 -10.77 4.79
CA GLU A 104 8.93 -9.71 5.80
C GLU A 104 8.81 -8.32 5.15
N ILE A 105 9.57 -8.05 4.07
CA ILE A 105 9.47 -6.80 3.30
C ILE A 105 8.06 -6.62 2.72
N ALA A 106 7.51 -7.65 2.10
CA ALA A 106 6.16 -7.62 1.53
C ALA A 106 5.10 -7.35 2.61
N ALA A 107 5.29 -7.87 3.84
CA ALA A 107 4.41 -7.60 4.96
C ALA A 107 4.50 -6.15 5.45
N VAL A 108 5.70 -5.55 5.49
CA VAL A 108 5.89 -4.13 5.77
C VAL A 108 5.11 -3.27 4.78
N LEU A 109 5.31 -3.52 3.49
CA LEU A 109 4.64 -2.75 2.44
C LEU A 109 3.12 -2.95 2.47
N ALA A 110 2.63 -4.18 2.69
CA ALA A 110 1.20 -4.45 2.78
C ALA A 110 0.53 -3.76 3.98
N LEU A 111 1.19 -3.74 5.14
CA LEU A 111 0.68 -3.07 6.33
C LEU A 111 0.77 -1.54 6.22
N ALA A 112 1.79 -1.01 5.56
CA ALA A 112 1.89 0.41 5.23
C ALA A 112 0.76 0.85 4.31
N ALA A 113 0.54 0.14 3.19
CA ALA A 113 -0.57 0.40 2.28
C ALA A 113 -1.92 0.36 3.01
N ALA A 114 -2.14 -0.64 3.86
CA ALA A 114 -3.37 -0.74 4.64
C ALA A 114 -3.54 0.39 5.68
N HIS A 115 -2.44 0.93 6.22
CA HIS A 115 -2.46 2.07 7.13
C HIS A 115 -2.92 3.35 6.43
N HIS A 116 -2.55 3.52 5.15
CA HIS A 116 -2.96 4.64 4.30
C HIS A 116 -4.27 4.39 3.53
N ASN A 117 -5.00 3.32 3.86
CA ASN A 117 -6.27 2.95 3.20
C ASN A 117 -6.15 2.66 1.69
N ASP A 118 -4.96 2.26 1.25
CA ASP A 118 -4.68 1.82 -0.12
C ASP A 118 -5.11 0.36 -0.35
N ARG A 119 -5.27 -0.02 -1.63
CA ARG A 119 -5.45 -1.44 -2.00
C ARG A 119 -4.11 -2.14 -1.99
N VAL A 120 -4.09 -3.35 -1.44
CA VAL A 120 -2.94 -4.25 -1.56
C VAL A 120 -3.38 -5.56 -2.19
N GLY A 121 -2.63 -6.05 -3.17
CA GLY A 121 -2.73 -7.38 -3.76
C GLY A 121 -1.35 -8.03 -3.85
N ALA A 122 -1.31 -9.29 -4.29
CA ALA A 122 -0.04 -10.01 -4.46
C ALA A 122 -0.09 -11.03 -5.59
N LEU A 123 1.05 -11.28 -6.20
CA LEU A 123 1.32 -12.33 -7.16
C LEU A 123 2.53 -13.13 -6.68
N LEU A 124 2.34 -14.43 -6.50
CA LEU A 124 3.39 -15.38 -6.13
C LEU A 124 3.75 -16.22 -7.33
N PHE A 125 5.04 -16.32 -7.62
CA PHE A 125 5.54 -17.04 -8.79
C PHE A 125 6.80 -17.84 -8.49
N SER A 126 7.04 -18.84 -9.33
CA SER A 126 8.30 -19.56 -9.44
C SER A 126 8.68 -19.67 -10.93
N ASP A 127 8.49 -20.82 -11.56
CA ASP A 127 8.58 -21.01 -13.01
C ASP A 127 7.28 -20.62 -13.72
N THR A 128 6.19 -20.54 -12.96
CA THR A 128 4.86 -20.12 -13.40
C THR A 128 4.22 -19.20 -12.37
N VAL A 129 3.15 -18.50 -12.77
CA VAL A 129 2.31 -17.78 -11.82
C VAL A 129 1.51 -18.79 -11.01
N GLU A 130 1.83 -18.92 -9.73
CA GLU A 130 1.24 -19.95 -8.87
C GLU A 130 0.05 -19.43 -8.07
N ARG A 131 0.04 -18.14 -7.71
CA ARG A 131 -1.09 -17.54 -6.98
C ARG A 131 -1.24 -16.05 -7.28
N VAL A 132 -2.47 -15.62 -7.50
CA VAL A 132 -2.85 -14.21 -7.60
C VAL A 132 -3.86 -13.88 -6.50
N ILE A 133 -3.59 -12.82 -5.75
CA ILE A 133 -4.45 -12.25 -4.73
C ILE A 133 -4.89 -10.87 -5.23
N PRO A 134 -6.17 -10.69 -5.58
CA PRO A 134 -6.64 -9.44 -6.15
C PRO A 134 -6.54 -8.31 -5.12
N PRO A 135 -6.17 -7.09 -5.53
CA PRO A 135 -6.00 -5.99 -4.61
C PRO A 135 -7.30 -5.59 -3.91
N ARG A 136 -7.28 -5.49 -2.58
CA ARG A 136 -8.40 -4.95 -1.79
C ARG A 136 -7.89 -4.07 -0.65
N LYS A 137 -8.78 -3.23 -0.13
CA LYS A 137 -8.50 -2.35 1.01
C LYS A 137 -8.55 -3.07 2.35
N GLY A 138 -7.91 -2.43 3.32
CA GLY A 138 -8.15 -2.64 4.73
C GLY A 138 -7.22 -3.65 5.39
N ARG A 139 -6.99 -3.43 6.68
CA ARG A 139 -6.06 -4.22 7.50
C ARG A 139 -6.32 -5.73 7.45
N ARG A 140 -7.59 -6.14 7.50
CA ARG A 140 -7.97 -7.57 7.43
C ARG A 140 -7.49 -8.20 6.12
N HIS A 141 -7.55 -7.47 5.00
CA HIS A 141 -7.06 -7.96 3.72
C HIS A 141 -5.54 -8.03 3.69
N ALA A 142 -4.84 -7.01 4.17
CA ALA A 142 -3.37 -7.04 4.26
C ALA A 142 -2.86 -8.22 5.11
N LEU A 143 -3.49 -8.49 6.27
CA LEU A 143 -3.14 -9.66 7.09
C LEU A 143 -3.45 -10.99 6.38
N ARG A 144 -4.45 -11.03 5.49
CA ARG A 144 -4.71 -12.19 4.63
C ARG A 144 -3.61 -12.35 3.59
N VAL A 145 -3.18 -11.28 2.92
CA VAL A 145 -2.05 -11.31 1.97
C VAL A 145 -0.81 -11.86 2.66
N ILE A 146 -0.44 -11.33 3.83
CA ILE A 146 0.72 -11.78 4.61
C ILE A 146 0.59 -13.26 4.98
N ARG A 147 -0.59 -13.70 5.40
CA ARG A 147 -0.84 -15.12 5.69
C ARG A 147 -0.64 -15.99 4.47
N ASP A 148 -1.15 -15.57 3.31
CA ASP A 148 -0.99 -16.31 2.06
C ASP A 148 0.48 -16.35 1.63
N LEU A 149 1.26 -15.28 1.85
CA LEU A 149 2.72 -15.25 1.62
C LEU A 149 3.47 -16.24 2.52
N VAL A 150 3.16 -16.26 3.83
CA VAL A 150 3.82 -17.13 4.82
C VAL A 150 3.44 -18.61 4.62
N ALA A 151 2.18 -18.88 4.31
CA ALA A 151 1.67 -20.24 4.15
C ALA A 151 1.97 -20.83 2.76
N PHE A 152 2.49 -20.02 1.83
CA PHE A 152 2.71 -20.46 0.46
C PHE A 152 3.83 -21.50 0.39
N GLN A 153 3.53 -22.61 -0.28
CA GLN A 153 4.51 -23.63 -0.64
C GLN A 153 4.52 -23.69 -2.17
N PRO A 154 5.64 -23.32 -2.82
CA PRO A 154 5.74 -23.34 -4.27
C PRO A 154 5.70 -24.80 -4.77
N ALA A 155 4.94 -25.04 -5.83
CA ALA A 155 4.94 -26.30 -6.55
C ALA A 155 6.18 -26.40 -7.46
N GLY A 156 6.61 -25.28 -8.04
CA GLY A 156 7.80 -25.17 -8.88
C GLY A 156 9.07 -24.90 -8.06
N ARG A 157 10.23 -25.33 -8.59
CA ARG A 157 11.55 -25.04 -7.97
C ARG A 157 12.44 -24.14 -8.81
N ARG A 158 12.10 -23.94 -10.09
CA ARG A 158 12.90 -23.16 -11.03
C ARG A 158 12.33 -21.76 -11.16
N THR A 159 13.16 -20.86 -11.69
CA THR A 159 12.74 -19.54 -12.17
C THR A 159 13.35 -19.39 -13.55
N ASN A 160 12.60 -18.81 -14.48
CA ASN A 160 13.11 -18.39 -15.79
C ASN A 160 12.83 -16.89 -15.97
N LEU A 161 13.39 -16.08 -15.07
CA LEU A 161 13.41 -14.63 -15.21
C LEU A 161 14.40 -14.24 -16.32
#